data_AF-A0A1V5EDC5-F1
#
_entry.id   AF-A0A1V5EDC5-F1
#
_cell.length_a   1.000
_cell.length_b   1.000
_cell.length_c   1.000
_cell.angle_alpha   90.00
_cell.angle_beta   90.00
_cell.angle_gamma   90.00
#
_symmetry.space_group_name_H-M   'P 1'
#
loop_
_entity.id
_entity.type
_entity.pdbx_description
1 polymer ?
#
loop_
_entity_poly.entity_id
_entity_poly.type
_entity_poly.pdbx_seq_one_letter_code
_entity_poly.pdbx_strand_id
1 'polypeptide(L)'
;MEKNKFRLKRESRLPGDLLESKAFYALRGEKTLRVLIRFYQKRRWTTQRKKIVYIDEPMAFTYAEAKSMGIGASRFHEIISELHRMGFIEISHIGGGLARDYSRYAISERWRDYGTDKFKHKEKPRTVRPGRDVQTLKRRKAQVSQNGIRGGNGTGSTKQVTLDRNCQLRPTVTIVAEASKQGSAAP
;
A
#
# COMPACT_ATOMS: atom_id res chain seq x y z
N MET A 1 24.24 23.45 -8.88
CA MET A 1 23.16 23.05 -7.95
C MET A 1 22.08 22.34 -8.73
N GLU A 2 21.86 21.05 -8.50
CA GLU A 2 20.81 20.31 -9.20
C GLU A 2 19.43 20.89 -8.86
N LYS A 3 18.61 21.11 -9.89
CA LYS A 3 17.22 21.53 -9.72
C LYS A 3 16.45 20.38 -9.08
N ASN A 4 16.30 20.40 -7.76
CA ASN A 4 15.47 19.42 -7.07
C ASN A 4 14.01 19.63 -7.48
N LYS A 5 13.51 18.74 -8.36
CA LYS A 5 12.15 18.75 -8.92
C LYS A 5 11.07 18.86 -7.85
N PHE A 6 11.35 18.35 -6.65
CA PHE A 6 10.41 18.33 -5.55
C PHE A 6 10.56 19.56 -4.63
N ARG A 7 11.40 20.55 -4.91
CA ARG A 7 11.50 21.73 -4.04
C ARG A 7 10.25 22.61 -4.22
N LEU A 8 9.42 22.69 -3.19
CA LEU A 8 8.29 23.61 -3.12
C LEU A 8 8.78 24.98 -2.65
N LYS A 9 8.33 26.05 -3.32
CA LYS A 9 8.61 27.45 -2.93
C LYS A 9 7.54 28.04 -1.98
N ARG A 10 6.47 27.29 -1.72
CA ARG A 10 5.33 27.75 -0.90
C ARG A 10 5.68 27.68 0.59
N GLU A 11 5.11 28.59 1.37
CA GLU A 11 5.16 28.57 2.82
C GLU A 11 4.29 27.45 3.39
N SER A 12 4.74 26.82 4.48
CA SER A 12 3.91 25.92 5.29
C SER A 12 3.13 26.72 6.32
N ARG A 13 1.81 26.70 6.25
CA ARG A 13 0.93 27.32 7.25
C ARG A 13 0.34 26.23 8.14
N LEU A 14 0.73 26.24 9.41
CA LEU A 14 0.21 25.34 10.43
C LEU A 14 -0.84 26.09 11.27
N PRO A 15 -1.94 25.44 11.67
CA PRO A 15 -2.83 26.00 12.69
C PRO A 15 -2.07 26.10 14.02
N GLY A 16 -2.28 27.16 14.79
CA GLY A 16 -1.67 27.33 16.12
C GLY A 16 -2.04 26.17 17.05
N ASP A 17 -3.33 25.82 17.09
CA ASP A 17 -3.88 24.72 17.88
C ASP A 17 -3.22 23.36 17.60
N LEU A 18 -2.65 23.18 16.40
CA LEU A 18 -1.98 21.95 16.02
C LEU A 18 -0.76 21.70 16.90
N LEU A 19 0.02 22.75 17.17
CA LEU A 19 1.28 22.67 17.91
C LEU A 19 1.06 22.31 19.38
N GLU A 20 -0.07 22.74 19.95
CA GLU A 20 -0.46 22.48 21.33
C GLU A 20 -1.26 21.18 21.49
N SER A 21 -1.61 20.52 20.38
CA SER A 21 -2.48 19.35 20.41
C SER A 21 -1.79 18.11 21.00
N LYS A 22 -2.55 17.32 21.76
CA LYS A 22 -2.11 16.01 22.28
C LYS A 22 -1.65 15.07 21.15
N ALA A 23 -2.33 15.11 20.01
CA ALA A 23 -1.96 14.33 18.83
C ALA A 23 -0.56 14.69 18.32
N PHE A 24 -0.22 15.98 18.31
CA PHE A 24 1.07 16.45 17.83
C PHE A 24 2.21 16.02 18.77
N TYR A 25 2.00 16.09 20.08
CA TYR A 25 2.94 15.55 21.07
C TYR A 25 3.11 14.03 20.99
N ALA A 26 2.08 13.30 20.54
CA ALA A 26 2.15 11.85 20.37
C ALA A 26 2.98 11.42 19.14
N LEU A 27 3.21 12.30 18.16
CA LEU A 27 3.96 11.97 16.94
C LEU A 27 5.40 11.61 17.26
N ARG A 28 5.85 10.44 16.79
CA ARG A 28 7.22 9.99 17.02
C ARG A 28 8.08 10.20 15.79
N GLY A 29 9.08 11.07 15.95
CA GLY A 29 10.22 11.17 15.05
C GLY A 29 10.19 12.34 14.08
N GLU A 30 11.38 12.88 13.84
CA GLU A 30 11.60 14.06 13.01
C GLU A 30 11.05 13.90 11.57
N LYS A 31 11.23 12.73 10.96
CA LYS A 31 10.77 12.46 9.60
C LYS A 31 9.25 12.52 9.49
N THR A 32 8.53 12.09 10.53
CA THR A 32 7.06 12.15 10.59
C THR A 32 6.60 13.61 10.61
N LEU A 33 7.22 14.44 11.44
CA LEU A 33 6.97 15.89 11.50
C LEU A 33 7.28 16.57 10.15
N ARG A 34 8.43 16.28 9.55
CA ARG A 34 8.81 16.82 8.23
C ARG A 34 7.77 16.46 7.16
N VAL A 35 7.22 15.24 7.17
CA VAL A 35 6.16 14.83 6.24
C VAL A 35 4.83 15.53 6.55
N LEU A 36 4.46 15.70 7.81
CA LEU A 36 3.27 16.46 8.19
C LEU A 36 3.35 17.91 7.70
N ILE A 37 4.46 18.60 8.01
CA ILE A 37 4.73 19.96 7.54
C ILE A 37 4.67 20.03 6.01
N ARG A 38 5.16 19.00 5.33
CA ARG A 38 5.12 18.90 3.88
C ARG A 38 3.70 18.83 3.32
N PHE A 39 2.77 18.14 3.99
CA PHE A 39 1.35 18.16 3.61
C PHE A 39 0.76 19.55 3.72
N TYR A 40 1.02 20.26 4.83
CA TYR A 40 0.56 21.65 5.00
C TYR A 40 1.20 22.60 3.97
N GLN A 41 2.46 22.38 3.58
CA GLN A 41 3.12 23.13 2.51
C GLN A 41 2.47 22.91 1.14
N LYS A 42 1.92 21.71 0.90
CA LYS A 42 1.23 21.37 -0.35
C LYS A 42 -0.20 21.88 -0.42
N ARG A 43 -0.84 22.10 0.73
CA ARG A 43 -2.22 22.58 0.82
C ARG A 43 -2.37 23.88 0.03
N ARG A 44 -3.36 23.92 -0.85
CA ARG A 44 -3.69 25.13 -1.60
C ARG A 44 -4.57 26.02 -0.73
N TRP A 45 -4.35 27.32 -0.85
CA TRP A 45 -5.17 28.32 -0.22
C TRP A 45 -5.40 29.47 -1.20
N THR A 46 -6.48 30.19 -0.99
CA THR A 46 -6.83 31.40 -1.73
C THR A 46 -7.17 32.50 -0.75
N THR A 47 -6.88 33.74 -1.11
CA THR A 47 -7.30 34.90 -0.31
C THR A 47 -8.60 35.42 -0.88
N GLN A 48 -9.68 35.31 -0.13
CA GLN A 48 -10.95 35.95 -0.46
C GLN A 48 -11.25 37.04 0.56
N ARG A 49 -11.45 38.29 0.10
CA ARG A 49 -11.84 39.43 0.94
C ARG A 49 -10.99 39.55 2.23
N LYS A 50 -9.66 39.45 2.08
CA LYS A 50 -8.66 39.48 3.17
C LYS A 50 -8.68 38.29 4.14
N LYS A 51 -9.52 37.27 3.93
CA LYS A 51 -9.52 36.00 4.67
C LYS A 51 -8.86 34.91 3.84
N ILE A 52 -8.09 34.06 4.52
CA ILE A 52 -7.45 32.90 3.89
C ILE A 52 -8.45 31.76 3.92
N VAL A 53 -8.80 31.26 2.75
CA VAL A 53 -9.68 30.09 2.57
C VAL A 53 -8.82 28.94 2.07
N TYR A 54 -8.82 27.84 2.81
CA TYR A 54 -8.12 26.63 2.41
C TYR A 54 -8.95 25.82 1.43
N ILE A 55 -8.29 25.21 0.44
CA ILE A 55 -8.94 24.35 -0.54
C ILE A 55 -8.65 22.89 -0.15
N ASP A 56 -9.71 22.15 0.13
CA ASP A 56 -9.63 20.74 0.56
C ASP A 56 -9.57 19.80 -0.66
N GLU A 57 -8.54 20.02 -1.48
CA GLU A 57 -8.25 19.18 -2.64
C GLU A 57 -7.32 18.01 -2.24
N PRO A 58 -7.60 16.77 -2.67
CA PRO A 58 -6.74 15.64 -2.37
C PRO A 58 -5.38 15.79 -3.08
N MET A 59 -4.31 15.78 -2.30
CA MET A 59 -2.94 16.02 -2.74
C MET A 59 -2.20 14.71 -3.00
N ALA A 60 -1.43 14.66 -4.08
CA ALA A 60 -0.53 13.55 -4.36
C ALA A 60 0.73 13.64 -3.49
N PHE A 61 1.16 12.53 -2.89
CA PHE A 61 2.47 12.42 -2.24
C PHE A 61 3.13 11.10 -2.63
N THR A 62 4.19 11.18 -3.42
CA THR A 62 4.81 10.00 -4.07
C THR A 62 6.04 9.51 -3.31
N TYR A 63 6.40 8.24 -3.48
CA TYR A 63 7.63 7.67 -2.92
C TYR A 63 8.89 8.37 -3.42
N ALA A 64 8.90 8.86 -4.67
CA ALA A 64 10.03 9.61 -5.22
C ALA A 64 10.23 10.95 -4.48
N GLU A 65 9.13 11.62 -4.12
CA GLU A 65 9.19 12.82 -3.32
C GLU A 65 9.68 12.54 -1.89
N ALA A 66 9.18 11.48 -1.26
CA ALA A 66 9.67 11.05 0.05
C ALA A 66 11.18 10.72 0.04
N LYS A 67 11.65 10.05 -1.03
CA LYS A 67 13.07 9.75 -1.23
C LYS A 67 13.90 11.03 -1.35
N SER A 68 13.39 12.06 -2.04
CA SER A 68 14.06 13.38 -2.13
C SER A 68 14.21 14.08 -0.78
N MET A 69 13.38 13.71 0.21
CA MET A 69 13.47 14.18 1.59
C MET A 69 14.34 13.29 2.50
N GLY A 70 15.00 12.27 1.95
CA GLY A 70 15.82 11.31 2.72
C GLY A 70 15.01 10.27 3.49
N ILE A 71 13.78 9.96 3.03
CA ILE A 71 12.89 8.99 3.66
C ILE A 71 12.81 7.74 2.79
N GLY A 72 13.20 6.59 3.37
CA GLY A 72 13.09 5.29 2.71
C GLY A 72 11.63 4.85 2.55
N ALA A 73 11.34 4.01 1.56
CA ALA A 73 9.97 3.62 1.20
C ALA A 73 9.21 2.93 2.36
N SER A 74 9.86 2.01 3.08
CA SER A 74 9.25 1.33 4.25
C SER A 74 8.89 2.32 5.35
N ARG A 75 9.84 3.19 5.72
CA ARG A 75 9.62 4.23 6.73
C ARG A 75 8.52 5.20 6.31
N PHE A 76 8.48 5.56 5.03
CA PHE A 76 7.43 6.42 4.49
C PHE A 76 6.04 5.78 4.63
N HIS A 77 5.92 4.48 4.36
CA HIS A 77 4.67 3.75 4.57
C HIS A 77 4.21 3.81 6.03
N GLU A 78 5.12 3.57 6.98
CA GLU A 78 4.84 3.66 8.42
C GLU A 78 4.40 5.06 8.83
N ILE A 79 5.11 6.09 8.37
CA ILE A 79 4.79 7.50 8.64
C ILE A 79 3.37 7.84 8.18
N ILE A 80 3.00 7.43 6.96
CA ILE A 80 1.64 7.66 6.44
C ILE A 80 0.60 6.92 7.28
N SER A 81 0.89 5.69 7.69
CA SER A 81 0.00 4.92 8.57
C SER A 81 -0.16 5.58 9.94
N GLU A 82 0.93 6.11 10.52
CA GLU A 82 0.93 6.84 11.79
C GLU A 82 0.11 8.13 11.70
N LEU A 83 0.38 8.97 10.70
CA LEU A 83 -0.36 10.21 10.46
C LEU A 83 -1.86 9.97 10.23
N HIS A 84 -2.20 8.90 9.50
CA HIS A 84 -3.59 8.52 9.25
C HIS A 84 -4.27 8.02 10.52
N ARG A 85 -3.57 7.22 11.34
CA ARG A 85 -4.07 6.71 12.61
C ARG A 85 -4.39 7.83 13.58
N MET A 86 -3.51 8.82 13.71
CA MET A 86 -3.70 9.98 14.59
C MET A 86 -4.73 10.98 14.06
N GLY A 87 -5.14 10.87 12.79
CA GLY A 87 -6.19 11.70 12.21
C GLY A 87 -5.72 13.01 11.59
N PHE A 88 -4.42 13.15 11.29
CA PHE A 88 -3.90 14.30 10.54
C PHE A 88 -4.22 14.23 9.05
N ILE A 89 -4.24 13.01 8.50
CA ILE A 89 -4.50 12.78 7.08
C ILE A 89 -5.60 11.74 6.87
N GLU A 90 -6.34 11.91 5.78
CA GLU A 90 -7.27 10.92 5.25
C GLU A 90 -6.81 10.46 3.87
N ILE A 91 -6.97 9.17 3.59
CA ILE A 91 -6.54 8.58 2.32
C ILE A 91 -7.74 8.60 1.40
N SER A 92 -7.78 9.58 0.49
CA SER A 92 -8.87 9.72 -0.48
C SER A 92 -8.77 8.68 -1.60
N HIS A 93 -7.55 8.36 -2.03
CA HIS A 93 -7.30 7.38 -3.10
C HIS A 93 -6.03 6.59 -2.83
N ILE A 94 -6.09 5.27 -3.03
CA ILE A 94 -4.94 4.38 -2.92
C ILE A 94 -4.51 3.99 -4.32
N GLY A 95 -3.43 4.61 -4.78
CA GLY A 95 -2.82 4.25 -6.05
C GLY A 95 -2.36 2.79 -6.10
N GLY A 96 -2.57 2.15 -7.24
CA GLY A 96 -2.02 0.83 -7.56
C GLY A 96 -0.67 0.91 -8.28
N GLY A 97 0.04 -0.22 -8.35
CA GLY A 97 1.28 -0.33 -9.13
C GLY A 97 1.06 -0.35 -10.65
N LEU A 98 -0.19 -0.46 -11.10
CA LEU A 98 -0.57 -0.50 -12.51
C LEU A 98 -1.06 0.89 -12.95
N ALA A 99 -0.74 1.31 -14.18
CA ALA A 99 -1.21 2.55 -14.81
C ALA A 99 -0.69 3.90 -14.24
N ARG A 100 0.52 3.94 -13.65
CA ARG A 100 1.14 5.19 -13.11
C ARG A 100 0.25 5.90 -12.08
N ASP A 101 -0.61 5.15 -11.41
CA ASP A 101 -1.51 5.66 -10.40
C ASP A 101 -0.75 5.98 -9.10
N TYR A 102 -1.23 6.98 -8.36
CA TYR A 102 -0.57 7.45 -7.15
C TYR A 102 -1.58 7.75 -6.04
N SER A 103 -1.14 7.51 -4.81
CA SER A 103 -1.96 7.77 -3.63
C SER A 103 -2.24 9.27 -3.48
N ARG A 104 -3.49 9.58 -3.16
CA ARG A 104 -3.96 10.94 -2.87
C ARG A 104 -4.45 11.03 -1.44
N TYR A 105 -4.11 12.12 -0.79
CA TYR A 105 -4.32 12.34 0.63
C TYR A 105 -5.01 13.69 0.85
N ALA A 106 -5.98 13.73 1.75
CA ALA A 106 -6.59 14.95 2.24
C ALA A 106 -6.10 15.24 3.66
N ILE A 107 -6.04 16.51 4.04
CA ILE A 107 -5.81 16.90 5.43
C ILE A 107 -7.13 16.72 6.18
N SER A 108 -7.06 16.17 7.38
CA SER A 108 -8.22 15.95 8.25
C SER A 108 -8.05 16.72 9.56
N GLU A 109 -9.16 17.11 10.17
CA GLU A 109 -9.17 17.78 11.48
C GLU A 109 -9.46 16.81 12.64
N ARG A 110 -9.52 15.50 12.35
CA ARG A 110 -9.84 14.45 13.33
C ARG A 110 -8.84 14.38 14.48
N TRP A 111 -7.62 14.87 14.28
CA TRP A 111 -6.61 14.99 15.34
C TRP A 111 -7.05 15.88 16.51
N ARG A 112 -8.02 16.79 16.33
CA ARG A 112 -8.55 17.64 17.40
C ARG A 112 -9.23 16.84 18.51
N ASP A 113 -9.89 15.74 18.14
CA ASP A 113 -10.58 14.85 19.08
C ASP A 113 -9.65 13.81 19.72
N TYR A 114 -8.36 13.81 19.39
CA TYR A 114 -7.42 12.78 19.82
C TYR A 114 -7.25 12.74 21.35
N GLY A 115 -7.52 11.57 21.94
CA GLY A 115 -7.50 11.38 23.39
C GLY A 115 -8.82 11.71 24.09
N THR A 116 -9.89 11.96 23.32
CA THR A 116 -11.27 12.04 23.81
C THR A 116 -12.07 10.83 23.32
N ASP A 117 -13.15 10.49 24.01
CA ASP A 117 -14.05 9.37 23.64
C ASP A 117 -14.66 9.52 22.25
N LYS A 118 -14.70 10.75 21.71
CA LYS A 118 -15.17 11.05 20.35
C LYS A 118 -14.19 10.63 19.25
N PHE A 119 -12.96 10.24 19.61
CA PHE A 119 -11.94 9.92 18.63
C PHE A 119 -12.23 8.61 17.88
N LYS A 120 -12.52 8.74 16.58
CA LYS A 120 -12.68 7.59 15.70
C LYS A 120 -11.32 7.09 15.23
N HIS A 121 -10.85 6.01 15.85
CA HIS A 121 -9.67 5.29 15.38
C HIS A 121 -9.92 4.72 13.98
N LYS A 122 -9.09 5.11 13.01
CA LYS A 122 -9.08 4.51 11.67
C LYS A 122 -7.71 3.92 11.39
N GLU A 123 -7.70 2.68 10.92
CA GLU A 123 -6.51 2.05 10.38
C GLU A 123 -6.44 2.25 8.87
N LYS A 124 -5.22 2.27 8.35
CA LYS A 124 -4.99 2.37 6.92
C LYS A 124 -5.50 1.10 6.24
N PRO A 125 -6.42 1.20 5.25
CA PRO A 125 -6.89 0.03 4.52
C PRO A 125 -5.75 -0.66 3.77
N ARG A 126 -5.81 -2.00 3.70
CA ARG A 126 -4.84 -2.81 2.98
C ARG A 126 -5.03 -2.65 1.48
N THR A 127 -3.94 -2.40 0.75
CA THR A 127 -3.96 -2.32 -0.72
C THR A 127 -4.10 -3.69 -1.40
N VAL A 128 -3.55 -4.74 -0.79
CA VAL A 128 -3.54 -6.08 -1.37
C VAL A 128 -4.85 -6.79 -1.08
N ARG A 129 -5.44 -7.40 -2.11
CA ARG A 129 -6.63 -8.25 -1.96
C ARG A 129 -6.37 -9.35 -0.94
N PRO A 130 -7.35 -9.70 -0.08
CA PRO A 130 -7.21 -10.79 0.87
C PRO A 130 -6.73 -12.07 0.18
N GLY A 131 -5.74 -12.76 0.77
CA GLY A 131 -5.20 -14.03 0.27
C GLY A 131 -4.17 -13.93 -0.87
N ARG A 132 -3.89 -12.73 -1.39
CA ARG A 132 -2.84 -12.50 -2.42
C ARG A 132 -1.60 -11.79 -1.87
N ASP A 133 -1.50 -11.65 -0.55
CA ASP A 133 -0.29 -11.12 0.07
C ASP A 133 0.86 -12.13 0.02
N VAL A 134 2.08 -11.60 0.01
CA VAL A 134 3.31 -12.40 -0.11
C VAL A 134 3.40 -13.45 1.01
N GLN A 135 2.94 -13.14 2.23
CA GLN A 135 2.99 -14.10 3.34
C GLN A 135 2.00 -15.24 3.12
N THR A 136 0.76 -14.95 2.72
CA THR A 136 -0.22 -16.00 2.38
C THR A 136 0.27 -16.87 1.23
N LEU A 137 0.86 -16.29 0.18
CA LEU A 137 1.43 -17.07 -0.93
C LEU A 137 2.60 -17.95 -0.48
N LYS A 138 3.49 -17.43 0.38
CA LYS A 138 4.59 -18.21 0.99
C LYS A 138 4.05 -19.36 1.85
N ARG A 139 3.05 -19.12 2.70
CA ARG A 139 2.38 -20.15 3.51
C ARG A 139 1.76 -21.23 2.64
N ARG A 140 1.04 -20.85 1.59
CA ARG A 140 0.43 -21.78 0.64
C ARG A 140 1.49 -22.64 -0.07
N LYS A 141 2.59 -22.03 -0.51
CA LYS A 141 3.71 -22.77 -1.11
C LYS A 141 4.33 -23.77 -0.13
N ALA A 142 4.52 -23.36 1.13
CA ALA A 142 5.03 -24.24 2.18
C ALA A 142 4.10 -25.44 2.45
N GLN A 143 2.78 -25.22 2.52
CA GLN A 143 1.80 -26.30 2.69
C GLN A 143 1.79 -27.28 1.52
N VAL A 144 1.86 -26.79 0.28
CA VAL A 144 1.97 -27.66 -0.91
C VAL A 144 3.24 -28.51 -0.87
N SER A 145 4.37 -27.94 -0.45
CA SER A 145 5.62 -28.71 -0.32
C SER A 145 5.57 -29.79 0.75
N GLN A 146 4.87 -29.55 1.87
CA GLN A 146 4.71 -30.54 2.94
C GLN A 146 3.75 -31.68 2.56
N ASN A 147 2.69 -31.37 1.81
CA ASN A 147 1.73 -32.38 1.34
C ASN A 147 2.30 -33.22 0.18
N GLY A 148 3.20 -32.68 -0.64
CA GLY A 148 3.87 -33.42 -1.71
C GLY A 148 4.92 -34.43 -1.25
N ILE A 149 5.39 -34.35 0.00
CA ILE A 149 6.37 -35.30 0.57
C ILE A 149 5.69 -36.49 1.25
N ARG A 150 4.41 -36.39 1.63
CA ARG A 150 3.69 -37.42 2.40
C ARG A 150 2.91 -38.44 1.56
N GLY A 151 2.95 -38.36 0.23
CA GLY A 151 2.24 -39.27 -0.66
C GLY A 151 3.14 -39.88 -1.72
N GLY A 152 3.70 -41.05 -1.46
CA GLY A 152 4.52 -41.76 -2.44
C GLY A 152 4.97 -43.16 -2.02
N ASN A 153 4.04 -44.11 -1.92
CA ASN A 153 4.30 -45.46 -2.43
C ASN A 153 3.65 -45.52 -3.82
N GLY A 154 4.46 -45.44 -4.88
CA GLY A 154 3.97 -45.44 -6.26
C GLY A 154 5.11 -45.22 -7.24
N THR A 155 5.38 -46.26 -8.02
CA THR A 155 6.43 -46.46 -9.02
C THR A 155 6.72 -45.24 -9.91
N GLY A 156 8.02 -44.98 -10.11
CA GLY A 156 8.53 -43.82 -10.82
C GLY A 156 8.25 -43.85 -12.32
N SER A 157 7.69 -42.73 -12.80
CA SER A 157 7.83 -42.29 -14.19
C SER A 157 8.46 -40.90 -14.15
N THR A 158 9.72 -40.81 -14.54
CA THR A 158 10.47 -39.55 -14.65
C THR A 158 9.89 -38.71 -15.79
N LYS A 159 8.93 -37.82 -15.47
CA LYS A 159 8.51 -36.77 -16.41
C LYS A 159 9.53 -35.65 -16.34
N GLN A 160 10.41 -35.59 -17.34
CA GLN A 160 11.29 -34.42 -17.52
C GLN A 160 10.42 -33.19 -17.79
N VAL A 161 10.51 -32.19 -16.92
CA VAL A 161 9.86 -30.89 -17.09
C VAL A 161 10.84 -29.98 -17.82
N THR A 162 10.68 -29.84 -19.13
CA THR A 162 11.34 -28.77 -19.90
C THR A 162 10.71 -27.44 -19.51
N LEU A 163 11.52 -26.55 -18.93
CA LEU A 163 11.12 -25.19 -18.60
C LEU A 163 11.37 -24.29 -19.83
N ASP A 164 10.34 -24.09 -20.64
CA ASP A 164 10.38 -23.09 -21.70
C ASP A 164 10.42 -21.69 -21.07
N ARG A 165 11.59 -21.05 -21.17
CA ARG A 165 11.90 -19.73 -20.56
C ARG A 165 11.32 -18.55 -21.33
N ASN A 166 10.26 -18.73 -22.12
CA ASN A 166 9.63 -17.62 -22.84
C ASN A 166 8.25 -17.29 -22.27
N CYS A 167 8.22 -16.18 -21.53
CA CYS A 167 7.10 -15.35 -21.08
C CYS A 167 5.65 -15.88 -21.12
N GLN A 168 5.06 -15.89 -19.92
CA GLN A 168 3.72 -15.38 -19.60
C GLN A 168 2.55 -15.92 -20.42
N LEU A 169 2.08 -17.11 -20.05
CA LEU A 169 0.67 -17.44 -19.80
C LEU A 169 0.66 -18.83 -19.13
N ARG A 170 -0.33 -19.11 -18.28
CA ARG A 170 -0.36 -20.33 -17.46
C ARG A 170 -0.27 -21.58 -18.35
N PRO A 171 0.51 -22.61 -18.01
CA PRO A 171 0.42 -23.88 -18.71
C PRO A 171 -0.97 -24.48 -18.46
N THR A 172 -1.77 -24.60 -19.50
CA THR A 172 -3.04 -25.34 -19.47
C THR A 172 -2.69 -26.82 -19.45
N VAL A 173 -3.04 -27.51 -18.36
CA VAL A 173 -2.92 -28.97 -18.28
C VAL A 173 -4.14 -29.56 -19.00
N THR A 174 -3.96 -29.96 -20.25
CA THR A 174 -4.97 -30.71 -21.00
C THR A 174 -4.90 -32.18 -20.58
N ILE A 175 -5.90 -32.66 -19.86
CA ILE A 175 -6.04 -34.09 -19.54
C ILE A 175 -6.80 -34.71 -20.71
N VAL A 176 -6.12 -35.51 -21.53
CA VAL A 176 -6.77 -36.30 -22.58
C VAL A 176 -7.31 -37.56 -21.92
N ALA A 177 -8.64 -37.70 -21.87
CA ALA A 177 -9.29 -38.91 -21.37
C ALA A 177 -9.20 -39.99 -22.46
N GLU A 178 -8.48 -41.07 -22.19
CA GLU A 178 -8.38 -42.23 -23.07
C GLU A 178 -9.58 -43.15 -22.82
N ALA A 179 -10.40 -43.35 -23.86
CA ALA A 179 -11.60 -44.18 -23.80
C ALA A 179 -11.25 -45.68 -23.77
N SER A 180 -11.63 -46.36 -22.70
CA SER A 180 -11.50 -47.81 -22.55
C SER A 180 -12.50 -48.56 -23.44
N LYS A 181 -11.98 -49.33 -24.41
CA LYS A 181 -12.73 -50.29 -25.25
C LYS A 181 -13.29 -51.43 -24.39
N GLN A 182 -14.58 -51.72 -24.56
CA GLN A 182 -15.29 -52.89 -24.04
C GLN A 182 -14.86 -54.16 -24.81
N GLY A 183 -14.39 -55.18 -24.10
CA GLY A 183 -14.16 -56.52 -24.64
C GLY A 183 -15.38 -57.41 -24.40
N SER A 184 -16.02 -57.81 -25.50
CA SER A 184 -17.07 -58.84 -25.56
C SER A 184 -16.46 -60.23 -25.30
N ALA A 185 -17.06 -61.00 -24.40
CA ALA A 185 -16.79 -62.42 -24.21
C ALA A 185 -18.08 -63.19 -24.52
N ALA A 186 -18.04 -64.08 -25.52
CA ALA A 186 -19.08 -65.04 -25.83
C ALA A 186 -18.53 -66.45 -25.55
N PRO A 187 -19.32 -67.37 -24.96
CA PRO A 187 -19.11 -68.81 -25.09
C PRO A 187 -19.74 -69.36 -26.38
#